data_AF-A0AAN0K139-F1
#
_entry.id   AF-A0AAN0K139-F1
#
_cell.length_a   1.000
_cell.length_b   1.000
_cell.length_c   1.000
_cell.angle_alpha   90.00
_cell.angle_beta   90.00
_cell.angle_gamma   90.00
#
_symmetry.space_group_name_H-M   'P 1'
#
loop_
_entity.id
_entity.type
_entity.pdbx_description
1 polymer ?
#
loop_
_entity_poly.entity_id
_entity_poly.type
_entity_poly.pdbx_seq_one_letter_code
_entity_poly.pdbx_strand_id
1 'polypeptide(L)'
;MQACWNIERSERPTFENIVECFEVILFGKPKPKPKPAHLQSPNRPIPPTTSNSSAPNGNNKAADSIDELLGSIGMTRYIDIFHAKGLYNVADCFGLSEDDLQRMGVTLSGHQYKIVKNIHLKEEELGRVSPDFI
;
A
#
# COMPACT_ATOMS: atom_id res chain seq x y z
N MET A 1 6.36 -22.56 10.46
CA MET A 1 6.87 -21.26 9.96
C MET A 1 6.20 -20.81 8.66
N GLN A 2 5.80 -21.70 7.75
CA GLN A 2 5.15 -21.31 6.47
C GLN A 2 3.84 -20.51 6.64
N ALA A 3 3.05 -20.77 7.69
CA ALA A 3 1.77 -20.07 7.92
C ALA A 3 1.92 -18.54 8.13
N CYS A 4 3.05 -18.06 8.65
CA CYS A 4 3.28 -16.63 8.85
C CYS A 4 3.50 -15.87 7.53
N TRP A 5 3.83 -16.59 6.45
CA TRP A 5 4.02 -16.05 5.11
C TRP A 5 2.88 -16.39 4.16
N ASN A 6 1.70 -16.69 4.68
CA ASN A 6 0.54 -16.92 3.84
C ASN A 6 0.26 -15.68 2.96
N ILE A 7 -0.06 -15.89 1.68
CA ILE A 7 -0.39 -14.80 0.76
C ILE A 7 -1.62 -14.05 1.26
N GLU A 8 -2.61 -14.81 1.74
CA GLU A 8 -3.81 -14.27 2.33
C GLU A 8 -3.53 -13.86 3.78
N ARG A 9 -3.75 -12.58 4.10
CA ARG A 9 -3.45 -12.05 5.43
C ARG A 9 -4.41 -12.58 6.50
N SER A 10 -5.67 -12.82 6.16
CA SER A 10 -6.68 -13.45 7.01
C SER A 10 -6.23 -14.83 7.52
N GLU A 11 -5.42 -15.51 6.72
CA GLU A 11 -4.94 -16.87 6.98
C GLU A 11 -3.60 -16.90 7.76
N ARG A 12 -2.99 -15.74 8.03
CA ARG A 12 -1.79 -15.67 8.87
C ARG A 12 -2.18 -15.79 10.36
N PRO A 13 -1.44 -16.56 11.16
CA PRO A 13 -1.74 -16.70 12.58
C PRO A 13 -1.61 -15.35 13.30
N THR A 14 -2.48 -15.11 14.28
CA THR A 14 -2.35 -13.96 15.16
C THR A 14 -1.15 -14.12 16.10
N PHE A 15 -0.71 -13.03 16.73
CA PHE A 15 0.37 -13.11 17.74
C PHE A 15 -0.01 -14.04 18.90
N GLU A 16 -1.27 -14.06 19.31
CA GLU A 16 -1.79 -14.98 20.34
C GLU A 16 -1.60 -16.45 19.92
N ASN A 17 -1.94 -16.79 18.66
CA ASN A 17 -1.72 -18.14 18.15
C ASN A 17 -0.23 -18.51 18.12
N ILE A 18 0.65 -17.56 17.79
CA ILE A 18 2.09 -17.79 17.77
C ILE A 18 2.63 -18.05 19.18
N VAL A 19 2.21 -17.25 20.16
CA VAL A 19 2.59 -17.43 21.58
C VAL A 19 2.08 -18.77 22.09
N GLU A 20 0.82 -19.12 21.82
CA GLU A 20 0.23 -20.40 22.21
C GLU A 20 0.98 -21.59 21.60
N CYS A 21 1.40 -21.48 20.33
CA CYS A 21 2.29 -22.47 19.71
C CYS A 21 3.63 -22.60 20.45
N PHE A 22 4.26 -21.49 20.84
CA PHE A 22 5.49 -21.54 21.64
C PHE A 22 5.28 -22.20 22.99
N GLU A 23 4.15 -21.94 23.65
CA GLU A 23 3.87 -22.54 24.95
C GLU A 23 3.65 -24.06 24.88
N VAL A 24 3.04 -24.55 23.81
CA VAL A 24 2.93 -25.99 23.54
C VAL A 24 4.33 -26.60 23.31
N ILE A 25 5.18 -25.94 22.53
CA ILE A 25 6.51 -26.46 22.16
C ILE A 25 7.48 -26.44 23.34
N LEU A 26 7.52 -25.33 24.09
CA LEU A 26 8.52 -25.10 25.14
C LEU A 26 8.09 -25.65 26.48
N PHE A 27 6.79 -25.64 26.79
CA PHE A 27 6.27 -26.00 28.11
C PHE A 27 5.34 -27.21 28.08
N GLY A 28 5.18 -27.87 26.92
CA GLY A 28 4.39 -29.09 26.79
C GLY A 28 2.90 -28.89 27.11
N LYS A 29 2.38 -27.66 27.00
CA LYS A 29 0.97 -27.38 27.28
C LYS A 29 0.07 -28.19 26.33
N PRO A 30 -1.10 -28.65 26.80
CA PRO A 30 -2.03 -29.38 25.94
C PRO A 30 -2.46 -28.51 24.76
N LYS A 31 -2.48 -29.09 23.55
CA LYS A 31 -2.86 -28.36 22.34
C LYS A 31 -4.29 -27.83 22.50
N PRO A 32 -4.54 -26.54 22.19
CA PRO A 32 -5.90 -26.03 22.16
C PRO A 32 -6.72 -26.77 21.09
N LYS A 33 -8.02 -26.94 21.35
CA LYS A 33 -8.94 -27.47 20.35
C LYS A 33 -8.97 -26.53 19.13
N PRO A 34 -9.02 -27.06 17.89
CA PRO A 34 -9.09 -26.23 16.71
C PRO A 34 -10.31 -25.31 16.81
N LYS A 35 -10.06 -24.00 16.86
CA LYS A 35 -11.13 -23.00 16.82
C LYS A 35 -11.72 -23.05 15.41
N PRO A 36 -13.05 -23.13 15.24
CA PRO A 36 -13.66 -23.08 13.92
C PRO A 36 -13.26 -21.77 13.24
N ALA A 37 -12.85 -21.87 11.98
CA ALA A 37 -12.49 -20.73 11.13
C ALA A 37 -13.75 -19.94 10.77
N HIS A 38 -14.31 -19.20 11.73
CA HIS A 38 -15.29 -18.17 11.48
C HIS A 38 -15.45 -17.29 12.71
N LEU A 39 -15.72 -16.00 12.47
CA LEU A 39 -15.96 -14.91 13.43
C LEU A 39 -14.69 -14.17 13.86
N GLN A 40 -14.23 -13.32 12.93
CA GLN A 40 -13.44 -12.12 13.24
C GLN A 40 -14.15 -11.33 14.35
N SER A 41 -13.44 -11.08 15.45
CA SER A 41 -13.91 -10.18 16.51
C SER A 41 -13.93 -8.73 15.99
N PRO A 42 -15.01 -7.95 16.21
CA PRO A 42 -15.20 -6.64 15.59
C PRO A 42 -14.56 -5.49 16.37
N ASN A 43 -13.47 -5.70 17.12
CA ASN A 43 -12.89 -4.61 17.90
C ASN A 43 -11.37 -4.69 18.02
N ARG A 44 -10.66 -4.14 17.04
CA ARG A 44 -9.30 -3.63 17.23
C ARG A 44 -9.09 -2.39 16.35
N PRO A 45 -8.46 -1.32 16.87
CA PRO A 45 -8.10 -0.16 16.06
C PRO A 45 -7.24 -0.64 14.90
N ILE A 46 -7.70 -0.38 13.68
CA ILE A 46 -7.03 -0.71 12.45
C ILE A 46 -5.79 0.20 12.37
N PRO A 47 -4.55 -0.29 12.52
CA PRO A 47 -3.43 0.50 12.04
C PRO A 47 -3.55 0.55 10.51
N PRO A 48 -3.31 1.69 9.83
CA PRO A 48 -3.39 1.76 8.38
C PRO A 48 -2.25 0.94 7.78
N THR A 49 -2.47 -0.36 7.63
CA THR A 49 -1.54 -1.29 7.01
C THR A 49 -1.79 -1.28 5.51
N THR A 50 -0.87 -0.67 4.78
CA THR A 50 -0.68 -0.83 3.34
C THR A 50 -0.22 -2.27 3.07
N SER A 51 -1.15 -3.20 2.99
CA SER A 51 -0.95 -4.47 2.29
C SER A 51 -1.39 -4.26 0.86
N ASN A 52 -0.42 -4.14 -0.05
CA ASN A 52 -0.54 -4.47 -1.47
C ASN A 52 0.88 -4.57 -2.05
N SER A 53 1.52 -5.70 -1.80
CA SER A 53 2.56 -6.20 -2.71
C SER A 53 1.87 -7.03 -3.79
N SER A 54 1.11 -6.33 -4.63
CA SER A 54 0.71 -6.81 -5.94
C SER A 54 1.48 -5.93 -6.89
N ALA A 55 2.58 -6.42 -7.46
CA ALA A 55 3.06 -5.82 -8.70
C ALA A 55 1.93 -5.98 -9.72
N PRO A 56 1.38 -4.91 -10.30
CA PRO A 56 0.51 -5.07 -11.44
C PRO A 56 1.43 -5.42 -12.61
N ASN A 57 1.25 -6.65 -13.09
CA ASN A 57 1.59 -7.03 -14.45
C ASN A 57 1.08 -5.93 -15.40
N GLY A 58 1.91 -5.56 -16.37
CA GLY A 58 1.71 -4.41 -17.24
C GLY A 58 0.31 -4.32 -17.81
N ASN A 59 -0.40 -3.27 -17.42
CA ASN A 59 -1.48 -2.69 -18.19
C ASN A 59 -1.47 -1.20 -17.86
N ASN A 60 -0.44 -0.51 -18.37
CA ASN A 60 -0.32 0.94 -18.33
C ASN A 60 -1.40 1.53 -19.24
N LYS A 61 -2.66 1.54 -18.78
CA LYS A 61 -3.51 2.65 -19.15
C LYS A 61 -2.82 3.88 -18.57
N ALA A 62 -2.65 4.92 -19.38
CA ALA A 62 -2.13 6.18 -18.89
C ALA A 62 -3.05 6.62 -17.74
N ALA A 63 -2.53 6.52 -16.51
CA ALA A 63 -3.23 7.00 -15.35
C ALA A 63 -3.17 8.52 -15.41
N ASP A 64 -4.19 9.13 -16.01
CA ASP A 64 -4.26 10.59 -16.16
C ASP A 64 -4.62 11.26 -14.82
N SER A 65 -5.34 10.54 -13.96
CA SER A 65 -5.76 11.02 -12.63
C SER A 65 -4.79 10.61 -11.51
N ILE A 66 -4.64 11.51 -10.53
CA ILE A 66 -3.86 11.24 -9.32
C ILE A 66 -4.42 10.07 -8.50
N ASP A 67 -5.74 9.84 -8.54
CA ASP A 67 -6.42 8.78 -7.81
C ASP A 67 -6.01 7.40 -8.31
N GLU A 68 -5.93 7.26 -9.64
CA GLU A 68 -5.48 6.04 -10.30
C GLU A 68 -3.99 5.79 -10.03
N LEU A 69 -3.16 6.84 -10.10
CA LEU A 69 -1.74 6.73 -9.78
C LEU A 69 -1.55 6.26 -8.33
N LEU A 70 -2.11 6.96 -7.35
CA LEU A 70 -2.01 6.63 -5.93
C LEU A 70 -2.64 5.26 -5.63
N GLY A 71 -3.74 4.90 -6.30
CA GLY A 71 -4.35 3.59 -6.27
C GLY A 71 -3.39 2.47 -6.68
N SER A 72 -2.77 2.62 -7.86
CA SER A 72 -1.86 1.63 -8.45
C SER A 72 -0.63 1.36 -7.58
N ILE A 73 -0.16 2.35 -6.80
CA ILE A 73 1.01 2.23 -5.93
C ILE A 73 0.66 2.02 -4.45
N GLY A 74 -0.62 1.81 -4.11
CA GLY A 74 -1.06 1.56 -2.73
C GLY A 74 -0.95 2.76 -1.79
N MET A 75 -1.05 3.98 -2.34
CA MET A 75 -0.96 5.27 -1.67
C MET A 75 -2.33 5.99 -1.58
N THR A 76 -3.45 5.26 -1.72
CA THR A 76 -4.83 5.81 -1.72
C THR A 76 -5.16 6.69 -0.53
N ARG A 77 -4.54 6.44 0.63
CA ARG A 77 -4.72 7.26 1.85
C ARG A 77 -4.31 8.72 1.70
N TYR A 78 -3.59 9.06 0.64
CA TYR A 78 -3.14 10.43 0.36
C TYR A 78 -4.03 11.16 -0.65
N ILE A 79 -5.05 10.52 -1.25
CA ILE A 79 -5.92 11.13 -2.28
C ILE A 79 -6.53 12.45 -1.78
N ASP A 80 -7.15 12.45 -0.60
CA ASP A 80 -7.77 13.65 -0.03
C ASP A 80 -6.76 14.79 0.17
N ILE A 81 -5.50 14.47 0.47
CA ILE A 81 -4.43 15.46 0.64
C ILE A 81 -4.11 16.15 -0.70
N PHE A 82 -4.05 15.38 -1.80
CA PHE A 82 -3.82 15.92 -3.13
C PHE A 82 -5.01 16.78 -3.59
N HIS A 83 -6.25 16.28 -3.40
CA HIS A 83 -7.47 17.03 -3.76
C HIS A 83 -7.61 18.32 -2.96
N ALA A 84 -7.28 18.32 -1.67
CA ALA A 84 -7.29 19.53 -0.84
C ALA A 84 -6.30 20.60 -1.33
N LYS A 85 -5.30 20.22 -2.14
CA LYS A 85 -4.35 21.13 -2.81
C LYS A 85 -4.74 21.45 -4.26
N GLY A 86 -5.89 20.97 -4.73
CA GLY A 86 -6.35 21.17 -6.09
C GLY A 86 -5.60 20.31 -7.13
N LEU A 87 -4.89 19.27 -6.67
CA LEU A 87 -4.15 18.37 -7.54
C LEU A 87 -5.03 17.17 -7.87
N TYR A 88 -5.57 17.14 -9.08
CA TYR A 88 -6.50 16.09 -9.53
C TYR A 88 -5.91 15.22 -10.63
N ASN A 89 -5.00 15.78 -11.43
CA ASN A 89 -4.32 15.07 -12.51
C ASN A 89 -2.85 14.83 -12.15
N VAL A 90 -2.26 13.81 -12.77
CA VAL A 90 -0.82 13.54 -12.58
C VAL A 90 0.04 14.69 -13.10
N ALA A 91 -0.41 15.37 -14.17
CA ALA A 91 0.28 16.54 -14.72
C ALA A 91 0.36 17.72 -13.75
N ASP A 92 -0.65 17.91 -12.89
CA ASP A 92 -0.64 18.97 -11.87
C ASP A 92 0.44 18.72 -10.79
N CYS A 93 0.91 17.47 -10.69
CA CYS A 93 1.86 17.01 -9.69
C CYS A 93 3.32 17.00 -10.20
N PHE A 94 3.56 17.36 -11.47
CA PHE A 94 4.91 17.40 -12.04
C PHE A 94 5.80 18.40 -11.30
N GLY A 95 7.06 18.03 -11.08
CA GLY A 95 8.01 18.82 -10.30
C GLY A 95 7.84 18.77 -8.78
N LEU A 96 6.86 18.04 -8.23
CA LEU A 96 6.76 17.85 -6.77
C LEU A 96 7.99 17.13 -6.22
N SER A 97 8.57 17.69 -5.16
CA SER A 97 9.67 17.08 -4.41
C SER A 97 9.19 16.33 -3.17
N GLU A 98 10.06 15.51 -2.58
CA GLU A 98 9.78 14.83 -1.31
C GLU A 98 9.47 15.82 -0.17
N ASP A 99 10.12 16.99 -0.19
CA ASP A 99 9.94 18.08 0.77
C ASP A 99 8.57 18.76 0.59
N ASP A 100 8.06 18.88 -0.64
CA ASP A 100 6.70 19.36 -0.90
C ASP A 100 5.66 18.37 -0.37
N LEU A 101 5.88 17.06 -0.60
CA LEU A 101 5.02 16.01 -0.06
C LEU A 101 5.02 16.03 1.48
N GLN A 102 6.17 16.30 2.11
CA GLN A 102 6.26 16.47 3.55
C GLN A 102 5.39 17.63 4.04
N ARG A 103 5.43 18.79 3.37
CA ARG A 103 4.58 19.95 3.68
C ARG A 103 3.09 19.68 3.47
N MET A 104 2.75 18.80 2.53
CA MET A 104 1.37 18.36 2.27
C MET A 104 0.84 17.39 3.34
N GLY A 105 1.71 16.77 4.15
CA GLY A 105 1.31 15.82 5.19
C GLY A 105 1.67 14.36 4.89
N VAL A 106 2.45 14.10 3.84
CA VAL A 106 3.07 12.79 3.58
C VAL A 106 4.38 12.71 4.36
N THR A 107 4.36 12.21 5.60
CA THR A 107 5.52 12.31 6.52
C THR A 107 6.51 11.14 6.44
N LEU A 108 6.12 10.00 5.86
CA LEU A 108 6.98 8.82 5.76
C LEU A 108 7.88 8.94 4.53
N SER A 109 9.20 9.00 4.70
CA SER A 109 10.17 9.15 3.60
C SER A 109 10.04 8.05 2.54
N GLY A 110 9.74 6.81 2.95
CA GLY A 110 9.48 5.73 1.99
C GLY A 110 8.24 5.98 1.11
N HIS A 111 7.22 6.67 1.63
CA HIS A 111 6.04 7.05 0.86
C HIS A 111 6.32 8.25 -0.04
N GLN A 112 7.04 9.26 0.47
CA GLN A 112 7.48 10.43 -0.30
C GLN A 112 8.24 9.99 -1.55
N TYR A 113 9.30 9.21 -1.36
CA TYR A 113 10.11 8.67 -2.46
C TYR A 113 9.27 7.86 -3.45
N LYS A 114 8.37 6.98 -2.96
CA LYS A 114 7.54 6.14 -3.84
C LYS A 114 6.62 7.00 -4.72
N ILE A 115 6.00 8.03 -4.17
CA ILE A 115 5.09 8.91 -4.89
C ILE A 115 5.87 9.74 -5.93
N VAL A 116 6.94 10.44 -5.52
CA VAL A 116 7.77 11.26 -6.43
C VAL A 116 8.31 10.43 -7.59
N LYS A 117 8.83 9.22 -7.29
CA LYS A 117 9.35 8.32 -8.32
C LYS A 117 8.31 7.96 -9.37
N ASN A 118 7.07 7.66 -8.96
CA ASN A 118 6.02 7.27 -9.91
C ASN A 118 5.44 8.47 -10.68
N ILE A 119 5.42 9.67 -10.09
CA ILE A 119 5.10 10.91 -10.80
C ILE A 119 6.12 11.17 -11.90
N HIS A 120 7.43 11.09 -11.59
CA HIS A 120 8.50 11.26 -12.59
C HIS A 120 8.41 10.25 -13.75
N LEU A 121 8.10 8.98 -13.45
CA LEU A 121 7.90 7.97 -14.49
C LEU A 121 6.72 8.32 -15.42
N LYS A 122 5.64 8.90 -14.88
CA LYS A 122 4.50 9.37 -15.68
C LYS A 122 4.83 10.63 -16.48
N GLU A 123 5.63 11.53 -15.92
CA GLU A 123 6.13 12.71 -16.62
C GLU A 123 6.98 12.32 -17.83
N GLU A 124 7.89 11.35 -17.68
CA GLU A 124 8.70 10.82 -18.78
C GLU A 124 7.84 10.10 -19.83
N GLU A 125 6.84 9.32 -19.40
CA GLU A 125 5.90 8.67 -20.31
C GLU A 125 5.10 9.70 -21.13
N LEU A 126 4.57 10.73 -20.50
CA LEU A 126 3.78 11.77 -21.17
C LEU A 126 4.64 12.66 -22.07
N GLY A 127 5.89 12.94 -21.66
CA GLY A 127 6.88 13.63 -22.47
C GLY A 127 7.31 12.85 -23.72
N ARG A 128 7.22 11.51 -23.69
CA ARG A 128 7.42 10.64 -24.86
C ARG A 128 6.22 10.61 -25.81
N VAL A 129 5.07 11.18 -25.45
CA VAL A 129 3.79 11.07 -26.21
C VAL A 129 3.48 12.31 -27.07
N SER A 130 4.39 13.30 -27.19
CA SER A 130 4.21 14.47 -28.10
C SER A 130 5.12 14.41 -29.34
N PRO A 131 4.64 14.88 -30.50
CA PRO A 131 3.85 14.16 -31.49
C PRO A 131 4.74 13.59 -32.61
N ASP A 132 4.47 12.37 -33.05
CA ASP A 132 4.84 11.98 -34.41
C ASP A 132 4.03 12.86 -35.38
N PHE A 133 4.68 13.92 -35.89
CA PHE A 133 4.20 14.69 -37.02
C PHE A 133 5.22 14.55 -38.15
N ILE A 134 5.06 13.50 -38.97
CA ILE A 134 5.24 13.52 -40.44
C ILE A 134 4.20 12.60 -41.05
#